data_AF-A0A3A6PI67-F1
#
_entry.id   AF-A0A3A6PI67-F1
#
_cell.length_a   1.000
_cell.length_b   1.000
_cell.length_c   1.000
_cell.angle_alpha   90.00
_cell.angle_beta   90.00
_cell.angle_gamma   90.00
#
_symmetry.space_group_name_H-M   'P 1'
#
loop_
_entity.id
_entity.type
_entity.pdbx_description
1 polymer ?
#
loop_
_entity_poly.entity_id
_entity_poly.type
_entity_poly.pdbx_seq_one_letter_code
_entity_poly.pdbx_strand_id
1 'polypeptide(L)'
;MLNGRFVVELDGQEALMIVGALQVMAQMSVTKQMRDMYLMLGDRVDAERKNFHTAVYRLMADRYELPVQEVLEYEVSLDKQNI
;
A
#
# COMPACT_ATOMS: atom_id res chain seq x y z
N MET A 1 23.79 14.41 10.02
CA MET A 1 23.58 12.96 10.19
C MET A 1 22.26 12.61 9.51
N LEU A 2 22.27 11.72 8.50
CA LEU A 2 21.03 11.17 7.93
C LEU A 2 20.32 10.41 9.06
N ASN A 3 19.04 10.70 9.32
CA ASN A 3 18.27 10.16 10.45
C ASN A 3 17.96 8.65 10.36
N GLY A 4 18.82 7.86 9.71
CA GLY A 4 18.61 6.42 9.47
C GLY A 4 17.35 6.09 8.66
N ARG A 5 16.69 7.09 8.08
CA ARG A 5 15.49 6.92 7.26
C ARG A 5 15.87 7.14 5.80
N PHE A 6 15.60 6.13 4.98
CA PHE A 6 15.60 6.25 3.53
C PHE A 6 14.15 6.41 3.09
N VAL A 7 13.88 7.41 2.25
CA VAL A 7 12.56 7.65 1.67
C VAL A 7 12.62 7.22 0.22
N VAL A 8 11.71 6.34 -0.18
CA VAL A 8 11.53 5.93 -1.57
C VAL A 8 10.16 6.43 -1.98
N GLU A 9 10.12 7.23 -3.04
CA GLU A 9 8.87 7.61 -3.68
C GLU A 9 8.50 6.50 -4.65
N LEU A 10 7.30 5.94 -4.48
CA LEU A 10 6.76 4.86 -5.29
C LEU A 10 5.39 5.29 -5.79
N ASP A 11 5.07 5.01 -7.05
CA ASP A 11 3.68 5.09 -7.47
C ASP A 11 2.86 3.89 -6.93
N GLY A 12 1.54 3.94 -7.11
CA GLY A 12 0.63 2.92 -6.58
C GLY A 12 0.86 1.52 -7.16
N GLN A 13 1.33 1.43 -8.41
CA GLN A 13 1.57 0.17 -9.10
C GLN A 13 2.93 -0.42 -8.69
N GLU A 14 3.96 0.42 -8.59
CA GLU A 14 5.28 0.06 -8.07
C GLU A 14 5.19 -0.47 -6.64
N ALA A 15 4.39 0.19 -5.78
CA ALA A 15 4.14 -0.27 -4.42
C ALA A 15 3.47 -1.65 -4.39
N LEU A 16 2.47 -1.92 -5.25
CA LEU A 16 1.85 -3.24 -5.36
C LEU A 16 2.83 -4.31 -5.86
N MET A 17 3.68 -3.99 -6.84
CA MET A 17 4.72 -4.90 -7.32
C MET A 17 5.69 -5.29 -6.20
N ILE A 18 6.10 -4.32 -5.38
CA ILE A 18 6.99 -4.56 -4.23
C ILE A 18 6.30 -5.44 -3.19
N VAL A 19 5.02 -5.18 -2.87
CA VAL A 19 4.25 -6.03 -1.96
C VAL A 19 4.18 -7.47 -2.47
N GLY A 20 3.87 -7.67 -3.75
CA GLY A 20 3.85 -9.00 -4.37
C GLY A 20 5.21 -9.69 -4.34
N ALA A 21 6.29 -8.97 -4.64
CA ALA A 21 7.65 -9.50 -4.57
C ALA A 21 8.01 -9.94 -3.13
N LEU A 22 7.66 -9.13 -2.12
CA LEU A 22 7.89 -9.47 -0.72
C LEU A 22 7.09 -10.69 -0.28
N GLN A 23 5.85 -10.86 -0.76
CA GLN A 23 5.06 -12.06 -0.52
C GLN A 23 5.69 -13.31 -1.15
N VAL A 24 6.20 -13.23 -2.38
CA VAL A 24 6.93 -14.33 -3.02
C VAL A 24 8.20 -14.68 -2.22
N MET A 25 8.97 -13.67 -1.79
CA MET A 25 10.16 -13.88 -0.96
C MET A 25 9.81 -14.52 0.39
N ALA A 26 8.68 -14.15 0.99
CA ALA A 26 8.18 -14.77 2.21
C ALA A 26 7.84 -16.26 1.99
N GLN A 27 7.19 -16.61 0.87
CA GLN A 27 6.87 -18.00 0.52
C GLN A 27 8.13 -18.84 0.26
N MET A 28 9.16 -18.25 -0.33
CA MET A 28 10.45 -18.91 -0.60
C MET A 28 11.38 -18.96 0.61
N SER A 29 11.04 -18.30 1.72
CA SER A 29 11.91 -18.17 2.88
C SER A 29 12.04 -19.48 3.65
N VAL A 30 13.29 -19.88 3.91
CA VAL A 30 13.63 -21.11 4.64
C VAL A 30 13.35 -20.98 6.13
N THR A 31 13.50 -19.78 6.69
CA THR A 31 13.32 -19.55 8.13
C THR A 31 12.07 -18.75 8.42
N LYS A 32 11.42 -19.06 9.54
CA LYS A 32 10.26 -18.31 10.04
C LYS A 32 10.59 -16.81 10.20
N GLN A 33 11.78 -16.49 10.73
CA GLN A 33 12.18 -15.10 10.97
C GLN A 33 12.26 -14.29 9.66
N MET A 34 12.84 -14.84 8.59
CA MET A 34 12.91 -14.15 7.30
C MET A 34 11.52 -13.98 6.68
N ARG A 35 10.69 -15.03 6.73
CA ARG A 35 9.31 -14.96 6.25
C ARG A 35 8.55 -13.86 6.95
N ASP A 36 8.57 -13.84 8.28
CA ASP A 36 7.84 -12.86 9.09
C ASP A 36 8.36 -11.43 8.84
N MET A 37 9.66 -11.26 8.59
CA MET A 37 10.25 -9.99 8.17
C MET A 37 9.71 -9.51 6.82
N TYR A 38 9.68 -10.37 5.80
CA TYR A 38 9.16 -9.98 4.47
C TYR A 38 7.67 -9.66 4.51
N LEU A 39 6.88 -10.41 5.27
CA LEU A 39 5.46 -10.11 5.47
C LEU A 39 5.27 -8.76 6.16
N MET A 40 6.00 -8.49 7.25
CA MET A 40 5.94 -7.20 7.95
C MET A 40 6.32 -6.02 7.05
N LEU A 41 7.32 -6.19 6.19
CA LEU A 41 7.70 -5.16 5.21
C LEU A 41 6.60 -4.96 4.16
N GLY A 42 6.00 -6.05 3.65
CA GLY A 42 4.90 -5.99 2.69
C GLY A 42 3.68 -5.26 3.25
N ASP A 43 3.26 -5.62 4.47
CA ASP A 43 2.14 -4.99 5.15
C ASP A 43 2.36 -3.48 5.33
N ARG A 44 3.59 -3.08 5.65
CA ARG A 44 3.93 -1.67 5.83
C ARG A 44 3.90 -0.90 4.52
N VAL A 45 4.39 -1.47 3.43
CA VAL A 45 4.33 -0.84 2.10
C VAL A 45 2.87 -0.72 1.63
N ASP A 46 2.05 -1.75 1.81
CA ASP A 46 0.64 -1.69 1.41
C ASP A 46 -0.17 -0.68 2.24
N ALA A 47 0.11 -0.57 3.54
CA ALA A 47 -0.53 0.43 4.40
C ALA A 47 -0.22 1.86 3.94
N GLU A 48 1.05 2.16 3.66
CA GLU A 48 1.43 3.50 3.17
C GLU A 48 0.87 3.78 1.77
N ARG A 49 0.82 2.76 0.89
CA ARG A 49 0.17 2.88 -0.43
C ARG A 49 -1.31 3.26 -0.29
N LYS A 50 -2.05 2.58 0.58
CA LYS A 50 -3.47 2.88 0.85
C LYS A 50 -3.64 4.28 1.43
N ASN A 51 -2.82 4.67 2.41
CA ASN A 51 -2.83 6.01 2.98
C ASN A 51 -2.62 7.10 1.92
N PHE A 52 -1.63 6.90 1.04
CA PHE A 52 -1.36 7.81 -0.06
C PHE A 52 -2.57 7.90 -1.00
N HIS A 53 -3.14 6.76 -1.38
CA HIS A 53 -4.30 6.70 -2.27
C HIS A 53 -5.51 7.43 -1.69
N THR A 54 -5.84 7.16 -0.42
CA THR A 54 -6.91 7.86 0.31
C THR A 54 -6.65 9.37 0.38
N ALA A 55 -5.41 9.79 0.63
CA ALA A 55 -5.06 11.22 0.70
C ALA A 55 -5.23 11.91 -0.68
N VAL A 56 -4.77 11.28 -1.75
CA VAL A 56 -4.93 11.79 -3.13
C VAL A 56 -6.41 11.87 -3.51
N TYR A 57 -7.20 10.84 -3.18
CA TYR A 57 -8.63 10.86 -3.46
C TYR A 57 -9.37 11.96 -2.72
N ARG A 58 -9.06 12.19 -1.44
CA ARG A 58 -9.64 13.32 -0.70
C ARG A 58 -9.28 14.65 -1.34
N LEU A 59 -8.01 14.83 -1.72
CA LEU A 59 -7.56 16.05 -2.39
C LEU A 59 -8.28 16.28 -3.72
N MET A 60 -8.51 15.22 -4.49
CA MET A 60 -9.26 15.31 -5.74
C MET A 60 -10.75 15.56 -5.49
N ALA A 61 -11.36 14.87 -4.53
CA ALA A 61 -12.75 15.09 -4.16
C ALA A 61 -12.99 16.54 -3.73
N ASP A 62 -12.12 17.10 -2.88
CA ASP A 62 -12.16 18.51 -2.47
C ASP A 62 -12.02 19.46 -3.68
N ARG A 63 -11.09 19.15 -4.60
CA ARG A 63 -10.86 19.96 -5.81
C ARG A 63 -12.06 20.00 -6.76
N TYR A 64 -12.83 18.91 -6.82
CA TYR A 64 -13.97 18.76 -7.73
C TYR A 64 -15.33 18.85 -7.00
N GLU A 65 -15.33 19.24 -5.73
CA GLU A 65 -16.54 19.34 -4.87
C GLU A 65 -17.37 18.04 -4.82
N LEU A 66 -16.68 16.89 -4.88
CA LEU A 66 -17.31 15.57 -4.81
C LEU A 66 -17.56 15.15 -3.34
N PRO A 67 -18.68 14.48 -3.03
CA PRO A 67 -18.94 13.99 -1.68
C PRO A 67 -17.95 12.90 -1.28
N VAL A 68 -17.11 13.18 -0.26
CA VAL A 68 -16.04 12.29 0.23
C VAL A 68 -16.54 10.91 0.69
N GLN A 69 -17.80 10.83 1.14
CA GLN A 69 -18.43 9.56 1.57
C GLN A 69 -18.60 8.55 0.43
N GLU A 70 -18.92 8.99 -0.79
CA GLU A 70 -19.10 8.09 -1.94
C GLU A 70 -17.75 7.55 -2.48
N VAL A 71 -16.67 8.33 -2.32
CA VAL A 71 -15.34 7.97 -2.82
C VAL A 71 -14.69 6.84 -2.00
N LEU A 72 -14.93 6.82 -0.67
CA LEU A 72 -14.41 5.78 0.22
C LEU A 72 -15.19 4.45 0.09
N GLU A 73 -16.48 4.50 -0.24
CA GLU A 73 -17.31 3.30 -0.46
C GLU A 73 -16.95 2.57 -1.77
N TYR A 74 -16.46 3.29 -2.78
CA TYR A 74 -15.95 2.69 -4.01
C TYR A 74 -14.68 1.86 -3.77
N GLU A 75 -13.79 2.31 -2.86
CA GLU A 75 -12.54 1.61 -2.49
C GLU A 75 -12.83 0.24 -1.85
N VAL A 76 -13.82 0.16 -0.96
CA VAL A 76 -14.27 -1.11 -0.32
C VAL A 76 -14.91 -2.07 -1.35
N SER A 77 -15.47 -1.53 -2.43
CA SER A 77 -16.18 -2.30 -3.45
C SER A 77 -15.24 -2.94 -4.46
N LEU A 78 -14.14 -2.26 -4.81
CA LEU A 78 -13.11 -2.77 -5.72
C LEU A 78 -12.24 -3.86 -5.09
N ASP A 79 -11.90 -3.74 -3.80
CA ASP A 79 -11.14 -4.77 -3.07
C ASP A 79 -11.93 -6.10 -2.97
N LYS A 80 -13.27 -6.06 -3.04
CA LYS A 80 -14.13 -7.25 -3.05
C LYS A 80 -14.29 -7.91 -4.43
N GLN A 81 -13.92 -7.24 -5.52
CA GLN A 81 -14.04 -7.77 -6.88
C GLN A 81 -12.73 -8.41 -7.40
N ASN A 82 -11.62 -8.22 -6.70
CA ASN A 82 -10.30 -8.76 -7.05
C ASN A 82 -9.84 -9.91 -6.11
N ILE A 83 -10.77 -10.56 -5.40
CA ILE A 83 -10.53 -11.83 -4.66
C ILE A 83 -11.29 -12.96 -5.34
#